data_AF-A0A2D6CPP5-F1
#
_entry.id   AF-A0A2D6CPP5-F1
#
_cell.length_a   1.000
_cell.length_b   1.000
_cell.length_c   1.000
_cell.angle_alpha   90.00
_cell.angle_beta   90.00
_cell.angle_gamma   90.00
#
_symmetry.space_group_name_H-M   'P 1'
#
loop_
_entity.id
_entity.type
_entity.pdbx_description
1 polymer ?
#
loop_
_entity_poly.entity_id
_entity_poly.type
_entity_poly.pdbx_seq_one_letter_code
_entity_poly.pdbx_strand_id
1 'polypeptide(L)'
;MNSTQLPVAIVKGVLGACRSRTVLLVAGLASVLLWLGVPTELLAAVTGSPPAAASTALDGGLSGIAAPELTAADYPSIRGVNARVAVWLVAQLHLWFAAFVLAVPIFVFIIEAIGMKTRDKRYDDMAYEFIKISITAYSLTAILGGLLLFSLIVFYPDLFSYLSRIFGESMFYYALAFFAESAALYLYYYGWHWLQGGFRKWLHLTVGLVLNAVGTTLMFLANGWGTFMMSPAGVDPAGLFAGDAWTAMHNYLWNPINLHRFIANIAYGGSIVGAYAAFRFLSATRPEERAHYDWMGYNANFVAILALLPLPFAGYYLAAEIYAYSQQMGITLMGGIFAWLFIIQAVLIGTLFLSANYYLWCGMGRSDGAARYHCYIKYLAIAIIGSFLVWFTPHTLVLTNEELKALGGPYHKYLGPLGIMPAKNTAVNIMILATAVSFLFYRRSNRIATVSWVKAGNAAQLALYTAGIANLLFLGIYHGYFTNTVYKVAASIPQVMTTLIIIVVSITLDSLMYRGAREVAPLNWGRVPNRAQYALFLLAVAFTWLMGLMGYIRSGIRQHWHVTDVFRDASPDAYTPTLGYAANVVSVGTIAFMVLVIFVFWLSQVSGRRTPSEGFWKGAAG
;
A
#
# COMPACT_ATOMS: atom_id res chain seq x y z
N MET A 1 -25.17 -0.79 46.27
CA MET A 1 -26.58 -0.95 45.86
C MET A 1 -26.91 0.10 44.82
N ASN A 2 -27.73 -0.26 43.83
CA ASN A 2 -28.14 0.46 42.61
C ASN A 2 -27.14 0.51 41.44
N SER A 3 -27.16 -0.62 40.73
CA SER A 3 -26.82 -0.79 39.32
C SER A 3 -27.75 0.01 38.40
N THR A 4 -27.21 1.00 37.69
CA THR A 4 -27.88 1.61 36.54
C THR A 4 -27.62 0.76 35.29
N GLN A 5 -28.68 0.11 34.83
CA GLN A 5 -28.75 -0.65 33.60
C GLN A 5 -28.43 0.23 32.38
N LEU A 6 -27.35 -0.10 31.66
CA LEU A 6 -27.08 0.42 30.31
C LEU A 6 -28.06 -0.24 29.32
N PRO A 7 -28.77 0.53 28.47
CA PRO A 7 -29.84 -0.02 27.65
C PRO A 7 -29.32 -0.89 26.50
N VAL A 8 -29.91 -2.08 26.40
CA VAL A 8 -29.73 -3.19 25.44
C VAL A 8 -29.89 -2.79 23.95
N ALA A 9 -30.13 -1.51 23.64
CA ALA A 9 -30.29 -0.99 22.28
C ALA A 9 -28.95 -0.74 21.54
N ILE A 10 -27.83 -0.62 22.25
CA ILE A 10 -26.51 -0.25 21.68
C ILE A 10 -25.90 -1.40 20.84
N VAL A 11 -26.21 -2.65 21.19
CA VAL A 11 -25.70 -3.85 20.47
C VAL A 11 -26.37 -4.04 19.11
N LYS A 12 -27.64 -3.62 18.95
CA LYS A 12 -28.35 -3.70 17.66
C LYS A 12 -27.81 -2.71 16.61
N GLY A 13 -27.28 -1.55 17.02
CA GLY A 13 -26.76 -0.53 16.11
C GLY A 13 -25.43 -0.90 15.45
N VAL A 14 -24.50 -1.48 16.22
CA VAL A 14 -23.16 -1.86 15.73
C VAL A 14 -23.23 -3.08 14.79
N LEU A 15 -24.21 -3.98 14.99
CA LEU A 15 -24.45 -5.15 14.17
C LEU A 15 -25.37 -4.89 12.96
N GLY A 16 -26.28 -3.91 13.04
CA GLY A 16 -27.21 -3.54 11.97
C GLY A 16 -26.61 -2.65 10.88
N ALA A 17 -25.47 -2.00 11.15
CA ALA A 17 -24.79 -1.09 10.22
C ALA A 17 -24.15 -1.79 9.01
N CYS A 18 -23.82 -3.07 9.16
CA CYS A 18 -23.37 -3.95 8.09
C CYS A 18 -24.57 -4.48 7.27
N ARG A 19 -25.42 -3.55 6.80
CA ARG A 19 -26.38 -3.87 5.73
C ARG A 19 -25.56 -4.21 4.48
N SER A 20 -25.85 -5.38 3.90
CA SER A 20 -25.06 -5.99 2.82
C SER A 20 -24.70 -5.02 1.69
N ARG A 21 -25.55 -4.03 1.41
CA ARG A 21 -25.31 -2.99 0.39
C ARG A 21 -24.02 -2.20 0.54
N THR A 22 -23.50 -1.89 1.74
CA THR A 22 -22.28 -1.06 1.87
C THR A 22 -21.00 -1.89 1.69
N VAL A 23 -20.98 -3.14 2.18
CA VAL A 23 -19.88 -4.08 1.90
C VAL A 23 -19.94 -4.54 0.45
N LEU A 24 -21.13 -4.74 -0.13
CA LEU A 24 -21.32 -4.96 -1.58
C LEU A 24 -21.04 -3.71 -2.42
N LEU A 25 -21.15 -2.50 -1.88
CA LEU A 25 -20.77 -1.26 -2.58
C LEU A 25 -19.28 -1.02 -2.54
N VAL A 26 -18.60 -1.32 -1.43
CA VAL A 26 -17.14 -1.22 -1.33
C VAL A 26 -16.46 -2.38 -2.07
N ALA A 27 -16.98 -3.60 -1.94
CA ALA A 27 -16.56 -4.73 -2.76
C ALA A 27 -17.01 -4.58 -4.22
N GLY A 28 -18.13 -3.90 -4.47
CA GLY A 28 -18.67 -3.54 -5.78
C GLY A 28 -17.83 -2.46 -6.47
N LEU A 29 -17.43 -1.41 -5.76
CA LEU A 29 -16.51 -0.38 -6.24
C LEU A 29 -15.10 -0.96 -6.40
N ALA A 30 -14.64 -1.82 -5.49
CA ALA A 30 -13.37 -2.53 -5.64
C ALA A 30 -13.41 -3.53 -6.82
N SER A 31 -14.53 -4.21 -7.05
CA SER A 31 -14.69 -5.10 -8.22
C SER A 31 -14.90 -4.33 -9.52
N VAL A 32 -15.55 -3.17 -9.50
CA VAL A 32 -15.64 -2.26 -10.65
C VAL A 32 -14.28 -1.61 -10.93
N LEU A 33 -13.50 -1.22 -9.92
CA LEU A 33 -12.11 -0.76 -10.09
C LEU A 33 -11.17 -1.89 -10.54
N LEU A 34 -11.42 -3.13 -10.11
CA LEU A 34 -10.70 -4.32 -10.59
C LEU A 34 -11.11 -4.72 -12.01
N TRP A 35 -12.38 -4.50 -12.41
CA TRP A 35 -12.87 -4.77 -13.77
C TRP A 35 -12.52 -3.65 -14.76
N LEU A 36 -12.45 -2.40 -14.32
CA LEU A 36 -11.97 -1.27 -15.11
C LEU A 36 -10.43 -1.24 -15.26
N GLY A 37 -9.73 -2.10 -14.51
CA GLY A 37 -8.28 -2.26 -14.54
C GLY A 37 -7.78 -3.53 -15.23
N VAL A 38 -8.66 -4.34 -15.86
CA VAL A 38 -8.22 -5.41 -16.76
C VAL A 38 -8.06 -4.79 -18.15
N PRO A 39 -6.83 -4.63 -18.68
CA PRO A 39 -6.68 -4.24 -20.07
C PRO A 39 -7.31 -5.35 -20.93
N THR A 40 -8.18 -4.96 -21.85
CA THR A 40 -8.63 -5.79 -22.98
C THR A 40 -7.44 -6.42 -23.73
N GLU A 41 -6.24 -5.85 -23.61
CA GLU A 41 -5.00 -6.34 -24.21
C GLU A 41 -4.48 -7.66 -23.60
N LEU A 42 -4.74 -7.91 -22.31
CA LEU A 42 -4.31 -9.16 -21.67
C LEU A 42 -5.19 -10.35 -22.09
N LEU A 43 -6.45 -10.08 -22.47
CA LEU A 43 -7.34 -11.04 -23.13
C LEU A 43 -6.96 -11.24 -24.61
N ALA A 44 -6.48 -10.19 -25.29
CA ALA A 44 -6.02 -10.28 -26.68
C ALA A 44 -4.72 -11.11 -26.84
N ALA A 45 -3.85 -11.09 -25.83
CA ALA A 45 -2.68 -11.96 -25.76
C ALA A 45 -3.03 -13.46 -25.70
N VAL A 46 -4.22 -13.82 -25.20
CA VAL A 46 -4.74 -15.20 -25.18
C VAL A 46 -5.37 -15.58 -26.53
N THR A 47 -5.78 -14.62 -27.36
CA THR A 47 -6.34 -14.84 -28.70
C THR A 47 -5.34 -14.66 -29.84
N GLY A 48 -4.04 -14.53 -29.55
CA GLY A 48 -2.98 -14.55 -30.56
C GLY A 48 -2.93 -13.33 -31.48
N SER A 49 -3.49 -12.19 -31.05
CA SER A 49 -3.34 -10.93 -31.77
C SER A 49 -2.26 -10.09 -31.06
N PRO A 50 -1.21 -9.63 -31.75
CA PRO A 50 -0.25 -8.72 -31.14
C PRO A 50 -0.99 -7.45 -30.68
N PRO A 51 -0.65 -6.89 -29.50
CA PRO A 51 -1.19 -5.58 -29.12
C PRO A 51 -0.81 -4.60 -30.22
N ALA A 52 -1.80 -3.89 -30.73
CA ALA A 52 -1.54 -2.80 -31.66
C ALA A 52 -0.66 -1.81 -30.90
N ALA A 53 0.60 -1.69 -31.32
CA ALA A 53 1.39 -0.53 -30.97
C ALA A 53 0.50 0.68 -31.30
N ALA A 54 0.21 1.51 -30.31
CA ALA A 54 -0.40 2.80 -30.57
C ALA A 54 0.64 3.66 -31.28
N SER A 55 0.92 3.36 -32.55
CA SER A 55 1.53 4.28 -33.49
C SER A 55 0.38 5.14 -34.01
N THR A 56 -0.08 6.07 -33.19
CA THR A 56 -0.78 7.25 -33.71
C THR A 56 0.22 7.98 -34.61
N ALA A 57 0.03 7.82 -35.92
CA ALA A 57 0.71 8.63 -36.91
C ALA A 57 0.44 10.10 -36.61
N LEU A 58 1.51 10.87 -36.45
CA LEU A 58 1.47 12.29 -36.14
C LEU A 58 1.22 13.09 -37.42
N ASP A 59 0.01 13.61 -37.56
CA ASP A 59 -0.25 14.77 -38.41
C ASP A 59 -0.03 16.04 -37.57
N GLY A 60 0.98 16.84 -37.93
CA GLY A 60 1.05 18.26 -37.59
C GLY A 60 2.29 18.75 -36.83
N GLY A 61 3.33 19.17 -37.56
CA GLY A 61 3.95 20.50 -37.43
C GLY A 61 4.54 21.01 -36.09
N LEU A 62 4.79 20.20 -35.08
CA LEU A 62 5.46 20.64 -33.84
C LEU A 62 6.96 20.33 -33.87
N SER A 63 7.78 21.36 -33.62
CA SER A 63 9.21 21.23 -33.29
C SER A 63 9.37 20.26 -32.11
N GLY A 64 9.86 19.05 -32.35
CA GLY A 64 10.05 18.05 -31.30
C GLY A 64 11.05 18.49 -30.23
N ILE A 65 10.95 17.88 -29.04
CA ILE A 65 11.81 18.16 -27.89
C ILE A 65 12.92 17.11 -27.83
N ALA A 66 14.16 17.52 -28.10
CA ALA A 66 15.33 16.64 -28.01
C ALA A 66 15.83 16.54 -26.56
N ALA A 67 16.25 15.33 -26.16
CA ALA A 67 17.01 15.15 -24.92
C ALA A 67 18.41 15.76 -25.07
N PRO A 68 18.93 16.47 -24.05
CA PRO A 68 20.27 17.04 -24.13
C PRO A 68 21.35 15.96 -24.01
N GLU A 69 22.43 16.13 -24.75
CA GLU A 69 23.63 15.29 -24.63
C GLU A 69 24.58 15.92 -23.61
N LEU A 70 24.63 15.34 -22.41
CA LEU A 70 25.42 15.85 -21.30
C LEU A 70 26.70 15.05 -21.09
N THR A 71 27.72 15.74 -20.59
CA THR A 71 28.96 15.19 -20.04
C THR A 71 28.99 15.34 -18.52
N ALA A 72 29.95 14.70 -17.85
CA ALA A 72 30.09 14.82 -16.40
C ALA A 72 30.34 16.27 -15.91
N ALA A 73 30.88 17.14 -16.77
CA ALA A 73 31.17 18.54 -16.45
C ALA A 73 29.92 19.43 -16.41
N ASP A 74 28.84 19.00 -17.07
CA ASP A 74 27.59 19.75 -17.15
C ASP A 74 26.74 19.60 -15.87
N TYR A 75 27.04 18.58 -15.05
CA TYR A 75 26.32 18.34 -13.79
C TYR A 75 26.86 19.24 -12.68
N PRO A 76 25.99 20.02 -12.01
CA PRO A 76 26.40 20.80 -10.85
C PRO A 76 26.93 19.90 -9.74
N SER A 77 28.06 20.29 -9.14
CA SER A 77 28.66 19.58 -8.01
C SER A 77 28.83 20.49 -6.80
N ILE A 78 28.48 19.96 -5.62
CA ILE A 78 28.66 20.64 -4.33
C ILE A 78 29.61 19.80 -3.50
N ARG A 79 30.70 20.42 -3.02
CA ARG A 79 31.74 19.72 -2.26
C ARG A 79 31.14 19.03 -1.03
N GLY A 80 31.37 17.72 -0.93
CA GLY A 80 30.92 16.90 0.21
C GLY A 80 29.47 16.41 0.11
N VAL A 81 28.76 16.69 -0.97
CA VAL A 81 27.39 16.22 -1.20
C VAL A 81 27.36 15.26 -2.39
N ASN A 82 26.85 14.05 -2.17
CA ASN A 82 26.49 13.15 -3.26
C ASN A 82 25.09 13.53 -3.77
N ALA A 83 25.02 14.06 -4.99
CA ALA A 83 23.80 14.62 -5.56
C ALA A 83 22.68 13.57 -5.65
N ARG A 84 23.04 12.36 -6.09
CA ARG A 84 22.09 11.25 -6.25
C ARG A 84 21.50 10.80 -4.92
N VAL A 85 22.32 10.62 -3.89
CA VAL A 85 21.84 10.22 -2.55
C VAL A 85 21.01 11.32 -1.91
N ALA A 86 21.40 12.59 -2.08
CA ALA A 86 20.65 13.72 -1.55
C ALA A 86 19.23 13.76 -2.15
N VAL A 87 19.12 13.74 -3.48
CA VAL A 87 17.83 13.72 -4.18
C VAL A 87 17.03 12.46 -3.82
N TRP A 88 17.69 11.30 -3.73
CA TRP A 88 17.03 10.05 -3.35
C TRP A 88 16.42 10.12 -1.95
N LEU A 89 17.16 10.55 -0.93
CA LEU A 89 16.64 10.66 0.43
C LEU A 89 15.48 11.65 0.52
N VAL A 90 15.59 12.82 -0.13
CA VAL A 90 14.52 13.82 -0.16
C VAL A 90 13.27 13.28 -0.87
N ALA A 91 13.44 12.67 -2.04
CA ALA A 91 12.35 12.05 -2.79
C ALA A 91 11.67 10.93 -2.00
N GLN A 92 12.46 10.12 -1.29
CA GLN A 92 11.95 9.00 -0.50
C GLN A 92 11.17 9.47 0.72
N LEU A 93 11.67 10.47 1.45
CA LEU A 93 10.97 11.11 2.58
C LEU A 93 9.67 11.75 2.10
N HIS A 94 9.71 12.50 1.01
CA HIS A 94 8.52 13.09 0.41
C HIS A 94 7.49 12.01 0.03
N LEU A 95 7.93 10.91 -0.61
CA LEU A 95 7.05 9.83 -1.05
C LEU A 95 6.35 9.14 0.12
N TRP A 96 7.05 8.82 1.22
CA TRP A 96 6.43 8.21 2.39
C TRP A 96 5.38 9.12 3.03
N PHE A 97 5.69 10.42 3.17
CA PHE A 97 4.72 11.40 3.68
C PHE A 97 3.54 11.62 2.73
N ALA A 98 3.79 11.69 1.41
CA ALA A 98 2.74 11.79 0.41
C ALA A 98 1.82 10.56 0.41
N ALA A 99 2.39 9.34 0.56
CA ALA A 99 1.60 8.11 0.69
C ALA A 99 0.71 8.14 1.94
N PHE A 100 1.26 8.61 3.07
CA PHE A 100 0.50 8.76 4.31
C PHE A 100 -0.64 9.79 4.17
N VAL A 101 -0.35 10.96 3.61
CA VAL A 101 -1.34 12.05 3.51
C VAL A 101 -2.37 11.82 2.40
N LEU A 102 -2.08 11.00 1.38
CA LEU A 102 -3.12 10.52 0.47
C LEU A 102 -4.06 9.52 1.16
N ALA A 103 -3.50 8.58 1.93
CA ALA A 103 -4.26 7.46 2.46
C ALA A 103 -5.19 7.84 3.62
N VAL A 104 -4.72 8.69 4.54
CA VAL A 104 -5.51 9.04 5.74
C VAL A 104 -6.84 9.72 5.40
N PRO A 105 -6.93 10.73 4.51
CA PRO A 105 -8.19 11.31 4.09
C PRO A 105 -9.19 10.31 3.47
N ILE A 106 -8.71 9.27 2.78
CA ILE A 106 -9.58 8.21 2.23
C ILE A 106 -10.25 7.48 3.39
N PHE A 107 -9.50 7.15 4.44
CA PHE A 107 -10.05 6.50 5.63
C PHE A 107 -10.96 7.41 6.42
N VAL A 108 -10.57 8.66 6.64
CA VAL A 108 -11.38 9.64 7.36
C VAL A 108 -12.75 9.77 6.70
N PHE A 109 -12.78 9.91 5.36
CA PHE A 109 -14.02 9.96 4.59
C PHE A 109 -14.89 8.71 4.78
N ILE A 110 -14.30 7.51 4.68
CA ILE A 110 -15.03 6.25 4.86
C ILE A 110 -15.55 6.11 6.30
N ILE A 111 -14.71 6.40 7.29
CA ILE A 111 -15.04 6.31 8.72
C ILE A 111 -16.13 7.31 9.06
N GLU A 112 -16.05 8.55 8.55
CA GLU A 112 -17.07 9.56 8.75
C GLU A 112 -18.41 9.14 8.11
N ALA A 113 -18.39 8.63 6.87
CA ALA A 113 -19.60 8.14 6.22
C ALA A 113 -20.26 6.98 7.01
N ILE A 114 -19.44 6.08 7.59
CA ILE A 114 -19.91 5.05 8.50
C ILE A 114 -20.47 5.69 9.78
N GLY A 115 -19.79 6.67 10.37
CA GLY A 115 -20.25 7.42 11.54
C GLY A 115 -21.61 8.08 11.32
N MET A 116 -21.82 8.74 10.18
CA MET A 116 -23.10 9.34 9.78
C MET A 116 -24.21 8.30 9.67
N LYS A 117 -23.92 7.16 9.04
CA LYS A 117 -24.90 6.08 8.84
C LYS A 117 -25.25 5.35 10.13
N THR A 118 -24.27 5.12 11.00
CA THR A 118 -24.42 4.36 12.24
C THR A 118 -24.86 5.22 13.42
N ARG A 119 -24.64 6.53 13.34
CA ARG A 119 -24.81 7.49 14.45
C ARG A 119 -23.99 7.12 15.68
N ASP A 120 -22.85 6.45 15.49
CA ASP A 120 -21.91 6.11 16.57
C ASP A 120 -20.77 7.13 16.58
N LYS A 121 -20.72 7.90 17.67
CA LYS A 121 -19.77 8.99 17.87
C LYS A 121 -18.31 8.54 17.83
N ARG A 122 -18.00 7.28 18.17
CA ARG A 122 -16.63 6.75 18.15
C ARG A 122 -15.98 6.83 16.77
N TYR A 123 -16.76 6.66 15.70
CA TYR A 123 -16.25 6.82 14.34
C TYR A 123 -15.95 8.30 14.03
N ASP A 124 -16.81 9.22 14.43
CA ASP A 124 -16.58 10.66 14.22
C ASP A 124 -15.35 11.16 15.01
N ASP A 125 -15.22 10.74 16.28
CA ASP A 125 -14.06 11.08 17.13
C ASP A 125 -12.74 10.53 16.54
N MET A 126 -12.74 9.28 16.06
CA MET A 126 -11.56 8.68 15.42
C MET A 126 -11.23 9.35 14.08
N ALA A 127 -12.23 9.64 13.26
CA ALA A 127 -12.01 10.33 11.98
C ALA A 127 -11.43 11.73 12.21
N TYR A 128 -11.93 12.46 13.21
CA TYR A 128 -11.40 13.77 13.60
C TYR A 128 -9.94 13.69 14.06
N GLU A 129 -9.60 12.70 14.89
CA GLU A 129 -8.22 12.48 15.36
C GLU A 129 -7.27 12.18 14.19
N PHE A 130 -7.72 11.40 13.20
CA PHE A 130 -6.89 11.04 12.04
C PHE A 130 -6.63 12.25 11.14
N ILE A 131 -7.66 13.03 10.83
CA ILE A 131 -7.49 14.19 9.96
C ILE A 131 -6.62 15.27 10.65
N LYS A 132 -6.68 15.37 11.98
CA LYS A 132 -5.78 16.23 12.77
C LYS A 132 -4.31 15.81 12.65
N ILE A 133 -4.02 14.52 12.56
CA ILE A 133 -2.65 14.04 12.34
C ILE A 133 -2.25 14.31 10.88
N SER A 134 -3.16 14.07 9.94
CA SER A 134 -2.95 14.29 8.51
C SER A 134 -2.56 15.73 8.18
N ILE A 135 -3.23 16.74 8.76
CA ILE A 135 -2.94 18.16 8.48
C ILE A 135 -1.53 18.57 8.92
N THR A 136 -1.04 17.99 10.03
CA THR A 136 0.32 18.24 10.51
C THR A 136 1.35 17.59 9.57
N ALA A 137 1.08 16.35 9.14
CA ALA A 137 1.92 15.65 8.17
C ALA A 137 1.91 16.32 6.79
N TYR A 138 0.78 16.87 6.34
CA TYR A 138 0.64 17.59 5.06
C TYR A 138 1.63 18.74 4.93
N SER A 139 1.82 19.50 6.02
CA SER A 139 2.79 20.61 6.04
C SER A 139 4.22 20.11 5.81
N LEU A 140 4.61 19.00 6.45
CA LEU A 140 5.91 18.37 6.20
C LEU A 140 6.02 17.80 4.78
N THR A 141 4.96 17.20 4.25
CA THR A 141 4.90 16.73 2.87
C THR A 141 5.17 17.85 1.88
N ALA A 142 4.54 19.01 2.07
CA ALA A 142 4.71 20.20 1.22
C ALA A 142 6.14 20.75 1.30
N ILE A 143 6.72 20.85 2.50
CA ILE A 143 8.12 21.28 2.68
C ILE A 143 9.08 20.31 1.96
N LEU A 144 8.88 19.00 2.12
CA LEU A 144 9.69 17.98 1.45
C LEU A 144 9.49 17.98 -0.06
N GLY A 145 8.29 18.30 -0.54
CA GLY A 145 7.99 18.44 -1.97
C GLY A 145 8.68 19.65 -2.59
N GLY A 146 8.64 20.79 -1.91
CA GLY A 146 9.42 21.97 -2.28
C GLY A 146 10.92 21.68 -2.27
N LEU A 147 11.41 21.01 -1.22
CA LEU A 147 12.82 20.58 -1.14
C LEU A 147 13.19 19.63 -2.27
N LEU A 148 12.31 18.71 -2.67
CA LEU A 148 12.52 17.82 -3.82
C LEU A 148 12.65 18.63 -5.11
N LEU A 149 11.72 19.56 -5.36
CA LEU A 149 11.77 20.44 -6.53
C LEU A 149 13.09 21.23 -6.58
N PHE A 150 13.47 21.88 -5.48
CA PHE A 150 14.74 22.60 -5.40
C PHE A 150 15.94 21.68 -5.60
N SER A 151 15.91 20.46 -5.05
CA SER A 151 16.99 19.49 -5.23
C SER A 151 17.14 19.07 -6.70
N LEU A 152 16.04 18.90 -7.43
CA LEU A 152 16.07 18.61 -8.87
C LEU A 152 16.63 19.79 -9.66
N ILE A 153 16.22 21.03 -9.35
CA ILE A 153 16.74 22.24 -10.01
C ILE A 153 18.24 22.43 -9.74
N VAL A 154 18.69 22.17 -8.52
CA VAL A 154 20.09 22.38 -8.11
C VAL A 154 21.02 21.29 -8.63
N PHE A 155 20.62 20.02 -8.55
CA PHE A 155 21.50 18.88 -8.87
C PHE A 155 21.30 18.31 -10.28
N TYR A 156 20.10 18.47 -10.85
CA TYR A 156 19.74 17.92 -12.17
C TYR A 156 18.92 18.92 -13.01
N PRO A 157 19.44 20.16 -13.23
CA PRO A 157 18.70 21.24 -13.91
C PRO A 157 18.25 20.86 -15.32
N ASP A 158 19.10 20.20 -16.10
CA ASP A 158 18.80 19.80 -17.48
C ASP A 158 17.74 18.70 -17.56
N LEU A 159 17.76 17.76 -16.61
CA LEU A 159 16.69 16.76 -16.47
C LEU A 159 15.36 17.43 -16.15
N PHE A 160 15.36 18.33 -15.18
CA PHE A 160 14.15 19.05 -14.81
C PHE A 160 13.64 19.91 -15.97
N SER A 161 14.54 20.60 -16.68
CA SER A 161 14.24 21.38 -17.88
C SER A 161 13.60 20.51 -18.97
N TYR A 162 14.20 19.37 -19.30
CA TYR A 162 13.67 18.42 -20.28
C TYR A 162 12.26 17.94 -19.91
N LEU A 163 12.06 17.49 -18.67
CA LEU A 163 10.75 17.06 -18.20
C LEU A 163 9.73 18.21 -18.17
N SER A 164 10.13 19.42 -17.80
CA SER A 164 9.23 20.58 -17.75
C SER A 164 8.75 21.03 -19.13
N ARG A 165 9.57 20.85 -20.18
CA ARG A 165 9.15 21.13 -21.57
C ARG A 165 8.11 20.13 -22.06
N ILE A 166 8.25 18.85 -21.70
CA ILE A 166 7.30 17.79 -22.08
C ILE A 166 6.00 17.90 -21.26
N PHE A 167 6.13 18.09 -19.95
CA PHE A 167 5.03 17.98 -19.00
C PHE A 167 4.50 19.32 -18.49
N GLY A 168 4.91 20.46 -19.07
CA GLY A 168 4.57 21.80 -18.58
C GLY A 168 3.08 22.01 -18.34
N GLU A 169 2.23 21.53 -19.24
CA GLU A 169 0.77 21.56 -19.07
C GLU A 169 0.32 20.74 -17.84
N SER A 170 0.77 19.49 -17.72
CA SER A 170 0.42 18.63 -16.58
C SER A 170 0.97 19.16 -15.25
N MET A 171 2.14 19.80 -15.25
CA MET A 171 2.73 20.44 -14.07
C MET A 171 1.94 21.67 -13.62
N PHE A 172 1.37 22.43 -14.56
CA PHE A 172 0.45 23.51 -14.25
C PHE A 172 -0.82 22.99 -13.55
N TYR A 173 -1.44 21.93 -14.09
CA TYR A 173 -2.59 21.29 -13.44
C TYR A 173 -2.23 20.67 -12.09
N TYR A 174 -1.03 20.12 -11.95
CA TYR A 174 -0.52 19.63 -10.67
C TYR A 174 -0.45 20.76 -9.63
N ALA A 175 0.09 21.93 -10.00
CA ALA A 175 0.14 23.08 -9.10
C ALA A 175 -1.28 23.55 -8.70
N LEU A 176 -2.22 23.62 -9.64
CA LEU A 176 -3.61 23.98 -9.32
C LEU A 176 -4.28 22.95 -8.41
N ALA A 177 -4.10 21.66 -8.69
CA ALA A 177 -4.61 20.57 -7.87
C ALA A 177 -4.00 20.60 -6.46
N PHE A 178 -2.73 20.99 -6.31
CA PHE A 178 -2.10 21.15 -4.99
C PHE A 178 -2.78 22.26 -4.16
N PHE A 179 -3.10 23.41 -4.76
CA PHE A 179 -3.89 24.45 -4.07
C PHE A 179 -5.31 23.98 -3.74
N ALA A 180 -5.95 23.27 -4.65
CA ALA A 180 -7.29 22.72 -4.42
C ALA A 180 -7.29 21.67 -3.29
N GLU A 181 -6.28 20.80 -3.24
CA GLU A 181 -6.08 19.81 -2.17
C GLU A 181 -5.88 20.50 -0.82
N SER A 182 -5.00 21.51 -0.76
CA SER A 182 -4.80 22.34 0.42
C SER A 182 -6.11 22.95 0.89
N ALA A 183 -6.83 23.65 0.01
CA ALA A 183 -8.09 24.29 0.35
C ALA A 183 -9.14 23.29 0.85
N ALA A 184 -9.30 22.15 0.17
CA ALA A 184 -10.22 21.09 0.57
C ALA A 184 -9.82 20.47 1.92
N LEU A 185 -8.54 20.20 2.16
CA LEU A 185 -8.03 19.64 3.41
C LEU A 185 -8.29 20.59 4.59
N TYR A 186 -7.96 21.87 4.44
CA TYR A 186 -8.17 22.87 5.48
C TYR A 186 -9.66 23.10 5.75
N LEU A 187 -10.48 23.17 4.71
CA LEU A 187 -11.93 23.28 4.84
C LEU A 187 -12.53 22.04 5.49
N TYR A 188 -12.04 20.84 5.17
CA TYR A 188 -12.49 19.59 5.79
C TYR A 188 -12.11 19.55 7.28
N TYR A 189 -10.86 19.86 7.62
CA TYR A 189 -10.41 19.83 9.02
C TYR A 189 -11.08 20.91 9.89
N TYR A 190 -10.98 22.18 9.49
CA TYR A 190 -11.56 23.28 10.27
C TYR A 190 -13.09 23.31 10.15
N GLY A 191 -13.63 22.72 9.08
CA GLY A 191 -15.04 22.40 8.87
C GLY A 191 -15.68 21.53 9.93
N TRP A 192 -14.88 20.72 10.63
CA TRP A 192 -15.38 19.58 11.38
C TRP A 192 -16.48 19.91 12.37
N HIS A 193 -16.39 21.03 13.10
CA HIS A 193 -17.35 21.37 14.15
C HIS A 193 -18.53 22.22 13.65
N TRP A 194 -18.32 23.10 12.67
CA TRP A 194 -19.35 24.05 12.22
C TRP A 194 -20.16 23.55 11.01
N LEU A 195 -19.65 22.58 10.26
CA LEU A 195 -20.38 21.86 9.23
C LEU A 195 -21.14 20.63 9.78
N GLN A 196 -21.44 20.62 11.08
CA GLN A 196 -22.23 19.56 11.70
C GLN A 196 -23.74 19.77 11.48
N GLY A 197 -24.47 18.66 11.37
CA GLY A 197 -25.94 18.63 11.28
C GLY A 197 -26.52 18.73 9.87
N GLY A 198 -27.63 18.02 9.64
CA GLY A 198 -28.45 18.10 8.43
C GLY A 198 -27.67 18.06 7.11
N PHE A 199 -27.95 19.02 6.22
CA PHE A 199 -27.28 19.18 4.93
C PHE A 199 -25.80 19.59 5.06
N ARG A 200 -25.41 20.30 6.12
CA ARG A 200 -24.03 20.76 6.31
C ARG A 200 -23.06 19.59 6.48
N LYS A 201 -23.51 18.52 7.14
CA LYS A 201 -22.70 17.30 7.28
C LYS A 201 -22.48 16.57 5.94
N TRP A 202 -23.46 16.64 5.04
CA TRP A 202 -23.28 16.16 3.66
C TRP A 202 -22.29 17.03 2.88
N LEU A 203 -22.35 18.37 3.06
CA LEU A 203 -21.36 19.27 2.47
C LEU A 203 -19.94 18.95 2.99
N HIS A 204 -19.78 18.74 4.29
CA HIS A 204 -18.51 18.32 4.89
C HIS A 204 -17.99 17.03 4.25
N LEU A 205 -18.85 16.03 4.11
CA LEU A 205 -18.50 14.76 3.46
C LEU A 205 -18.13 14.95 1.98
N THR A 206 -18.82 15.84 1.24
CA THR A 206 -18.49 16.19 -0.15
C THR A 206 -17.12 16.87 -0.24
N VAL A 207 -16.76 17.76 0.69
CA VAL A 207 -15.41 18.34 0.75
C VAL A 207 -14.37 17.23 0.94
N GLY A 208 -14.64 16.25 1.82
CA GLY A 208 -13.80 15.06 1.98
C GLY A 208 -13.69 14.24 0.68
N LEU A 209 -14.77 14.09 -0.10
CA LEU A 209 -14.73 13.40 -1.39
C LEU A 209 -13.86 14.16 -2.41
N VAL A 210 -14.00 15.48 -2.49
CA VAL A 210 -13.20 16.34 -3.38
C VAL A 210 -11.73 16.27 -3.00
N LEU A 211 -11.40 16.34 -1.71
CA LEU A 211 -10.04 16.16 -1.20
C LEU A 211 -9.41 14.85 -1.71
N ASN A 212 -10.14 13.74 -1.59
CA ASN A 212 -9.66 12.44 -2.05
C ASN A 212 -9.50 12.35 -3.57
N ALA A 213 -10.42 12.94 -4.34
CA ALA A 213 -10.34 12.98 -5.78
C ALA A 213 -9.10 13.77 -6.23
N VAL A 214 -8.90 14.97 -5.69
CA VAL A 214 -7.77 15.85 -6.03
C VAL A 214 -6.44 15.23 -5.61
N GLY A 215 -6.33 14.68 -4.40
CA GLY A 215 -5.12 13.97 -3.95
C GLY A 215 -4.77 12.78 -4.84
N THR A 216 -5.79 12.03 -5.29
CA THR A 216 -5.58 10.91 -6.23
C THR A 216 -5.12 11.41 -7.60
N THR A 217 -5.69 12.51 -8.10
CA THR A 217 -5.24 13.16 -9.34
C THR A 217 -3.78 13.60 -9.26
N LEU A 218 -3.34 14.20 -8.15
CA LEU A 218 -1.93 14.56 -7.93
C LEU A 218 -1.01 13.34 -8.04
N MET A 219 -1.42 12.21 -7.44
CA MET A 219 -0.67 10.96 -7.57
C MET A 219 -0.57 10.49 -9.03
N PHE A 220 -1.66 10.56 -9.79
CA PHE A 220 -1.72 10.11 -11.18
C PHE A 220 -0.83 10.96 -12.10
N LEU A 221 -0.85 12.30 -11.92
CA LEU A 221 0.01 13.22 -12.66
C LEU A 221 1.49 12.95 -12.34
N ALA A 222 1.86 12.90 -11.06
CA ALA A 222 3.25 12.63 -10.66
C ALA A 222 3.73 11.24 -11.09
N ASN A 223 2.84 10.25 -11.12
CA ASN A 223 3.15 8.92 -11.68
C ASN A 223 3.45 8.98 -13.16
N GLY A 224 2.73 9.80 -13.94
CA GLY A 224 2.99 9.97 -15.37
C GLY A 224 4.43 10.40 -15.63
N TRP A 225 4.94 11.36 -14.85
CA TRP A 225 6.33 11.83 -14.98
C TRP A 225 7.33 10.72 -14.60
N GLY A 226 7.09 10.05 -13.48
CA GLY A 226 7.98 8.99 -13.00
C GLY A 226 8.00 7.74 -13.88
N THR A 227 6.87 7.37 -14.50
CA THR A 227 6.81 6.23 -15.41
C THR A 227 7.30 6.56 -16.81
N PHE A 228 7.14 7.80 -17.28
CA PHE A 228 7.75 8.23 -18.53
C PHE A 228 9.27 8.05 -18.51
N MET A 229 9.91 8.35 -17.36
CA MET A 229 11.35 8.09 -17.18
C MET A 229 11.70 6.61 -17.36
N MET A 230 10.78 5.68 -17.10
CA MET A 230 11.05 4.23 -17.21
C MET A 230 10.65 3.64 -18.57
N SER A 231 9.50 4.06 -19.09
CA SER A 231 8.92 3.60 -20.33
C SER A 231 8.45 4.82 -21.13
N PRO A 232 9.37 5.57 -21.77
CA PRO A 232 8.99 6.75 -22.54
C PRO A 232 8.06 6.37 -23.69
N ALA A 233 7.09 7.25 -23.96
CA ALA A 233 6.11 7.13 -25.04
C ALA A 233 6.08 8.44 -25.85
N GLY A 234 5.78 8.36 -27.16
CA GLY A 234 5.79 9.52 -28.05
C GLY A 234 7.19 10.02 -28.43
N VAL A 235 8.20 9.15 -28.34
CA VAL A 235 9.59 9.41 -28.74
C VAL A 235 9.90 8.69 -30.04
N ASP A 236 10.52 9.37 -30.99
CA ASP A 236 10.92 8.79 -32.27
C ASP A 236 12.23 7.98 -32.17
N PRO A 237 12.65 7.25 -33.22
CA PRO A 237 13.90 6.48 -33.20
C PRO A 237 15.18 7.32 -33.01
N ALA A 238 15.12 8.64 -33.21
CA ALA A 238 16.23 9.56 -32.99
C ALA A 238 16.25 10.13 -31.56
N GLY A 239 15.31 9.75 -30.70
CA GLY A 239 15.19 10.25 -29.32
C GLY A 239 14.46 11.58 -29.21
N LEU A 240 13.85 12.07 -30.29
CA LEU A 240 13.06 13.30 -30.31
C LEU A 240 11.65 13.00 -29.80
N PHE A 241 11.22 13.72 -28.77
CA PHE A 241 9.84 13.66 -28.31
C PHE A 241 8.95 14.52 -29.21
N ALA A 242 7.94 13.92 -29.83
CA ALA A 242 7.02 14.58 -30.77
C ALA A 242 5.53 14.46 -30.36
N GLY A 243 5.26 13.92 -29.17
CA GLY A 243 3.90 13.77 -28.63
C GLY A 243 3.41 14.98 -27.83
N ASP A 244 2.22 14.83 -27.23
CA ASP A 244 1.68 15.76 -26.23
C ASP A 244 1.86 15.22 -24.79
N ALA A 245 1.51 16.04 -23.79
CA ALA A 245 1.64 15.68 -22.39
C ALA A 245 0.82 14.42 -22.04
N TRP A 246 -0.33 14.21 -22.69
CA TRP A 246 -1.15 13.01 -22.49
C TRP A 246 -0.44 11.75 -22.99
N THR A 247 0.12 11.78 -24.19
CA THR A 247 0.89 10.67 -24.78
C THR A 247 2.10 10.32 -23.91
N ALA A 248 2.79 11.33 -23.36
CA ALA A 248 3.91 11.09 -22.44
C ALA A 248 3.46 10.45 -21.11
N MET A 249 2.32 10.87 -20.56
CA MET A 249 1.78 10.33 -19.31
C MET A 249 1.19 8.93 -19.47
N HIS A 250 0.43 8.67 -20.55
CA HIS A 250 -0.26 7.41 -20.81
C HIS A 250 0.66 6.33 -21.38
N ASN A 251 1.80 6.15 -20.73
CA ASN A 251 2.78 5.12 -21.08
C ASN A 251 2.43 3.76 -20.48
N TYR A 252 3.16 2.74 -20.94
CA TYR A 252 2.96 1.32 -20.60
C TYR A 252 2.83 1.05 -19.09
N LEU A 253 3.57 1.80 -18.26
CA LEU A 253 3.63 1.55 -16.82
C LEU A 253 2.68 2.45 -15.99
N TRP A 254 1.98 3.39 -16.61
CA TRP A 254 1.17 4.38 -15.89
C TRP A 254 -0.02 3.77 -15.14
N ASN A 255 -0.85 2.97 -15.82
CA ASN A 255 -1.99 2.31 -15.16
C ASN A 255 -1.55 1.29 -14.08
N PRO A 256 -0.57 0.39 -14.36
CA PRO A 256 -0.08 -0.53 -13.35
C PRO A 256 0.50 0.16 -12.11
N ILE A 257 1.29 1.23 -12.28
CA ILE A 257 1.85 1.95 -11.13
C ILE A 257 0.77 2.70 -10.34
N ASN A 258 -0.23 3.26 -11.01
CA ASN A 258 -1.33 3.98 -10.36
C ASN A 258 -2.11 3.01 -9.46
N LEU A 259 -2.48 1.84 -9.99
CA LEU A 259 -3.16 0.80 -9.22
C LEU A 259 -2.31 0.33 -8.04
N HIS A 260 -1.03 0.01 -8.29
CA HIS A 260 -0.12 -0.44 -7.25
C HIS A 260 0.05 0.60 -6.13
N ARG A 261 0.33 1.86 -6.48
CA ARG A 261 0.54 2.93 -5.51
C ARG A 261 -0.74 3.29 -4.77
N PHE A 262 -1.90 3.28 -5.41
CA PHE A 262 -3.17 3.54 -4.72
C PHE A 262 -3.40 2.52 -3.59
N ILE A 263 -3.29 1.23 -3.90
CA ILE A 263 -3.45 0.13 -2.94
C ILE A 263 -2.33 0.17 -1.89
N ALA A 264 -1.08 0.38 -2.30
CA ALA A 264 0.06 0.42 -1.40
C ALA A 264 -0.04 1.59 -0.41
N ASN A 265 -0.44 2.78 -0.85
CA ASN A 265 -0.61 3.94 0.01
C ASN A 265 -1.67 3.68 1.07
N ILE A 266 -2.78 3.03 0.71
CA ILE A 266 -3.83 2.64 1.64
C ILE A 266 -3.29 1.65 2.70
N ALA A 267 -2.60 0.60 2.27
CA ALA A 267 -1.99 -0.35 3.20
C ALA A 267 -0.97 0.33 4.13
N TYR A 268 -0.16 1.22 3.55
CA TYR A 268 0.84 2.02 4.24
C TYR A 268 0.22 2.93 5.29
N GLY A 269 -0.75 3.76 4.92
CA GLY A 269 -1.45 4.67 5.83
C GLY A 269 -2.11 3.93 6.99
N GLY A 270 -2.76 2.80 6.73
CA GLY A 270 -3.30 1.93 7.79
C GLY A 270 -2.24 1.45 8.76
N SER A 271 -1.04 1.10 8.28
CA SER A 271 0.07 0.68 9.14
C SER A 271 0.62 1.82 10.02
N ILE A 272 0.77 3.03 9.47
CA ILE A 272 1.27 4.22 10.21
C ILE A 272 0.25 4.65 11.26
N VAL A 273 -1.04 4.67 10.92
CA VAL A 273 -2.12 4.94 11.89
C VAL A 273 -2.17 3.85 12.97
N GLY A 274 -1.90 2.59 12.61
CA GLY A 274 -1.76 1.48 13.55
C GLY A 274 -0.60 1.70 14.53
N ALA A 275 0.55 2.17 14.04
CA ALA A 275 1.68 2.54 14.89
C ALA A 275 1.37 3.72 15.82
N TYR A 276 0.63 4.73 15.35
CA TYR A 276 0.14 5.81 16.22
C TYR A 276 -0.78 5.27 17.33
N ALA A 277 -1.75 4.42 16.97
CA ALA A 277 -2.64 3.78 17.95
C ALA A 277 -1.85 2.94 18.97
N ALA A 278 -0.84 2.19 18.52
CA ALA A 278 0.06 1.43 19.38
C ALA A 278 0.82 2.33 20.37
N PHE A 279 1.39 3.43 19.88
CA PHE A 279 2.08 4.42 20.73
C PHE A 279 1.15 4.98 21.80
N ARG A 280 -0.05 5.39 21.40
CA ARG A 280 -1.05 5.95 22.33
C ARG A 280 -1.57 4.91 23.31
N PHE A 281 -1.77 3.67 22.87
CA PHE A 281 -2.19 2.56 23.73
C PHE A 281 -1.16 2.25 24.82
N LEU A 282 0.14 2.24 24.47
CA LEU A 282 1.22 1.97 25.42
C LEU A 282 1.45 3.15 26.38
N SER A 283 1.17 4.38 25.92
CA SER A 283 1.29 5.60 26.72
C SER A 283 0.04 5.92 27.55
N ALA A 284 -1.08 5.23 27.31
CA ALA A 284 -2.34 5.48 27.99
C ALA A 284 -2.27 5.04 29.46
N THR A 285 -2.57 5.96 30.37
CA THR A 285 -2.68 5.69 31.81
C THR A 285 -4.09 5.33 32.23
N ARG A 286 -5.10 5.78 31.48
CA ARG A 286 -6.53 5.54 31.77
C ARG A 286 -7.07 4.34 31.00
N PRO A 287 -7.89 3.47 31.62
CA PRO A 287 -8.50 2.33 30.94
C PRO A 287 -9.35 2.73 29.72
N GLU A 288 -10.10 3.84 29.77
CA GLU A 288 -10.90 4.29 28.63
C GLU A 288 -10.05 4.70 27.41
N GLU A 289 -8.92 5.37 27.64
CA GLU A 289 -8.00 5.76 26.56
C GLU A 289 -7.38 4.53 25.93
N ARG A 290 -6.94 3.59 26.77
CA ARG A 290 -6.39 2.32 26.32
C ARG A 290 -7.40 1.54 25.49
N ALA A 291 -8.69 1.55 25.87
CA ALA A 291 -9.77 0.93 25.10
C ALA A 291 -9.99 1.63 23.74
N HIS A 292 -9.99 2.96 23.70
CA HIS A 292 -10.10 3.73 22.45
C HIS A 292 -8.96 3.41 21.48
N TYR A 293 -7.72 3.44 21.95
CA TYR A 293 -6.56 3.16 21.10
C TYR A 293 -6.43 1.69 20.69
N ASP A 294 -6.94 0.76 21.48
CA ASP A 294 -7.09 -0.64 21.08
C ASP A 294 -8.08 -0.79 19.91
N TRP A 295 -9.21 -0.11 19.99
CA TRP A 295 -10.23 -0.09 18.93
C TRP A 295 -9.70 0.57 17.67
N MET A 296 -9.01 1.69 17.82
CA MET A 296 -8.35 2.39 16.74
C MET A 296 -7.29 1.53 16.04
N GLY A 297 -6.40 0.89 16.81
CA GLY A 297 -5.36 -0.01 16.27
C GLY A 297 -5.95 -1.21 15.54
N TYR A 298 -7.09 -1.73 16.01
CA TYR A 298 -7.82 -2.78 15.30
C TYR A 298 -8.35 -2.32 13.93
N ASN A 299 -9.00 -1.16 13.86
CA ASN A 299 -9.50 -0.62 12.59
C ASN A 299 -8.35 -0.31 11.62
N ALA A 300 -7.25 0.26 12.12
CA ALA A 300 -6.07 0.57 11.32
C ALA A 300 -5.42 -0.70 10.75
N ASN A 301 -5.25 -1.75 11.56
CA ASN A 301 -4.76 -3.05 11.09
C ASN A 301 -5.71 -3.72 10.11
N PHE A 302 -7.03 -3.61 10.32
CA PHE A 302 -8.03 -4.11 9.38
C PHE A 302 -7.89 -3.46 7.99
N VAL A 303 -7.78 -2.13 7.96
CA VAL A 303 -7.54 -1.36 6.74
C VAL A 303 -6.21 -1.76 6.08
N ALA A 304 -5.13 -1.84 6.85
CA ALA A 304 -3.81 -2.21 6.36
C ALA A 304 -3.82 -3.58 5.70
N ILE A 305 -4.43 -4.59 6.34
CA ILE A 305 -4.49 -5.93 5.76
C ILE A 305 -5.42 -5.95 4.55
N LEU A 306 -6.60 -5.34 4.61
CA LEU A 306 -7.55 -5.32 3.49
C LEU A 306 -6.90 -4.81 2.20
N ALA A 307 -6.05 -3.79 2.30
CA ALA A 307 -5.28 -3.25 1.18
C ALA A 307 -4.02 -4.06 0.86
N LEU A 308 -3.39 -4.69 1.86
CA LEU A 308 -2.25 -5.58 1.64
C LEU A 308 -2.64 -6.85 0.86
N LEU A 309 -3.84 -7.41 1.07
CA LEU A 309 -4.26 -8.65 0.40
C LEU A 309 -4.18 -8.59 -1.14
N PRO A 310 -4.70 -7.54 -1.82
CA PRO A 310 -4.58 -7.43 -3.28
C PRO A 310 -3.22 -6.89 -3.76
N LEU A 311 -2.37 -6.35 -2.88
CA LEU A 311 -1.15 -5.64 -3.28
C LEU A 311 -0.12 -6.50 -4.02
N PRO A 312 0.15 -7.77 -3.65
CA PRO A 312 1.03 -8.65 -4.42
C PRO A 312 0.61 -8.77 -5.89
N PHE A 313 -0.69 -8.74 -6.17
CA PHE A 313 -1.21 -8.84 -7.53
C PHE A 313 -0.98 -7.57 -8.34
N ALA A 314 -1.22 -6.40 -7.74
CA ALA A 314 -0.89 -5.13 -8.38
C ALA A 314 0.62 -5.01 -8.65
N GLY A 315 1.47 -5.54 -7.76
CA GLY A 315 2.91 -5.64 -7.98
C GLY A 315 3.30 -6.59 -9.11
N TYR A 316 2.65 -7.76 -9.19
CA TYR A 316 2.87 -8.71 -10.28
C TYR A 316 2.44 -8.13 -11.64
N TYR A 317 1.29 -7.47 -11.70
CA TYR A 317 0.81 -6.78 -12.89
C TYR A 317 1.84 -5.74 -13.37
N LEU A 318 2.33 -4.89 -12.47
CA LEU A 318 3.40 -3.94 -12.79
C LEU A 318 4.67 -4.63 -13.32
N ALA A 319 5.09 -5.74 -12.70
CA ALA A 319 6.28 -6.46 -13.15
C ALA A 319 6.08 -7.11 -14.53
N ALA A 320 4.90 -7.65 -14.81
CA ALA A 320 4.55 -8.23 -16.12
C ALA A 320 4.61 -7.16 -17.22
N GLU A 321 4.09 -5.96 -16.94
CA GLU A 321 4.11 -4.84 -17.88
C GLU A 321 5.54 -4.33 -18.12
N ILE A 322 6.40 -4.29 -17.10
CA ILE A 322 7.83 -3.98 -17.30
C ILE A 322 8.48 -4.98 -18.28
N TYR A 323 8.18 -6.27 -18.13
CA TYR A 323 8.69 -7.32 -19.01
C TYR A 323 8.19 -7.22 -20.45
N ALA A 324 6.91 -6.87 -20.62
CA ALA A 324 6.29 -6.75 -21.94
C ALA A 324 6.76 -5.49 -22.68
N TYR A 325 7.04 -4.39 -21.95
CA TYR A 325 7.69 -3.21 -22.51
C TYR A 325 9.14 -3.50 -22.95
N SER A 326 9.96 -4.06 -22.05
CA SER A 326 11.35 -4.36 -22.33
C SER A 326 11.78 -5.65 -21.64
N GLN A 327 12.10 -6.66 -22.45
CA GLN A 327 12.64 -7.91 -21.95
C GLN A 327 13.95 -7.70 -21.19
N GLN A 328 14.79 -6.75 -21.64
CA GLN A 328 16.04 -6.42 -20.96
C GLN A 328 15.81 -5.81 -19.57
N MET A 329 14.85 -4.88 -19.44
CA MET A 329 14.47 -4.34 -18.13
C MET A 329 13.92 -5.44 -17.23
N GLY A 330 13.08 -6.33 -17.76
CA GLY A 330 12.55 -7.47 -17.01
C GLY A 330 13.64 -8.42 -16.54
N ILE A 331 14.57 -8.82 -17.42
CA ILE A 331 15.71 -9.68 -17.06
C ILE A 331 16.59 -9.00 -16.01
N THR A 332 16.81 -7.70 -16.14
CA THR A 332 17.57 -6.92 -15.15
C THR A 332 16.84 -6.89 -13.80
N LEU A 333 15.54 -6.65 -13.80
CA LEU A 333 14.68 -6.61 -12.61
C LEU A 333 14.78 -7.91 -11.80
N MET A 334 14.71 -9.06 -12.46
CA MET A 334 14.69 -10.38 -11.82
C MET A 334 16.06 -11.07 -11.80
N GLY A 335 17.11 -10.39 -12.28
CA GLY A 335 18.45 -10.91 -12.43
C GLY A 335 19.48 -10.21 -11.54
N GLY A 336 20.69 -10.79 -11.50
CA GLY A 336 21.85 -10.19 -10.86
C GLY A 336 21.61 -9.75 -9.40
N ILE A 337 22.04 -8.52 -9.08
CA ILE A 337 21.93 -7.96 -7.73
C ILE A 337 20.49 -7.61 -7.33
N PHE A 338 19.62 -7.31 -8.30
CA PHE A 338 18.23 -6.93 -8.03
C PHE A 338 17.36 -8.13 -7.63
N ALA A 339 17.68 -9.33 -8.13
CA ALA A 339 17.03 -10.57 -7.68
C ALA A 339 17.09 -10.77 -6.15
N TRP A 340 18.19 -10.35 -5.51
CA TRP A 340 18.34 -10.43 -4.06
C TRP A 340 17.51 -9.41 -3.30
N LEU A 341 17.21 -8.25 -3.89
CA LEU A 341 16.23 -7.32 -3.30
C LEU A 341 14.83 -7.93 -3.29
N PHE A 342 14.47 -8.75 -4.28
CA PHE A 342 13.21 -9.50 -4.26
C PHE A 342 13.17 -10.55 -3.14
N ILE A 343 14.31 -11.12 -2.74
CA ILE A 343 14.40 -12.00 -1.57
C ILE A 343 14.22 -11.21 -0.28
N ILE A 344 14.88 -10.04 -0.14
CA ILE A 344 14.67 -9.14 1.00
C ILE A 344 13.20 -8.69 1.07
N GLN A 345 12.60 -8.36 -0.08
CA GLN A 345 11.17 -8.06 -0.17
C GLN A 345 10.31 -9.23 0.33
N ALA A 346 10.64 -10.48 -0.04
CA ALA A 346 9.89 -11.65 0.43
C ALA A 346 9.95 -11.77 1.96
N VAL A 347 11.11 -11.50 2.59
CA VAL A 347 11.25 -11.43 4.05
C VAL A 347 10.33 -10.37 4.66
N LEU A 348 10.25 -9.19 4.03
CA LEU A 348 9.39 -8.11 4.50
C LEU A 348 7.92 -8.43 4.34
N ILE A 349 7.50 -8.95 3.19
CA ILE A 349 6.12 -9.37 2.96
C ILE A 349 5.73 -10.45 3.99
N GLY A 350 6.58 -11.46 4.20
CA GLY A 350 6.37 -12.45 5.26
C GLY A 350 6.23 -11.83 6.65
N THR A 351 7.06 -10.84 6.96
CA THR A 351 7.01 -10.08 8.22
C THR A 351 5.70 -9.30 8.34
N LEU A 352 5.20 -8.67 7.26
CA LEU A 352 3.94 -7.94 7.23
C LEU A 352 2.77 -8.88 7.54
N PHE A 353 2.68 -10.01 6.82
CA PHE A 353 1.62 -10.99 7.04
C PHE A 353 1.68 -11.59 8.46
N LEU A 354 2.87 -11.95 8.94
CA LEU A 354 3.03 -12.51 10.28
C LEU A 354 2.65 -11.51 11.37
N SER A 355 3.12 -10.26 11.26
CA SER A 355 2.81 -9.19 12.24
C SER A 355 1.32 -8.89 12.30
N ALA A 356 0.68 -8.76 11.13
CA ALA A 356 -0.72 -8.42 11.04
C ALA A 356 -1.63 -9.56 11.57
N ASN A 357 -1.27 -10.82 11.29
CA ASN A 357 -1.94 -11.99 11.86
C ASN A 357 -1.69 -12.13 13.36
N TYR A 358 -0.46 -11.93 13.81
CA TYR A 358 -0.11 -11.98 15.23
C TYR A 358 -0.88 -10.96 16.06
N TYR A 359 -1.04 -9.74 15.54
CA TYR A 359 -1.90 -8.73 16.15
C TYR A 359 -3.35 -9.20 16.25
N LEU A 360 -3.92 -9.77 15.17
CA LEU A 360 -5.28 -10.32 15.19
C LEU A 360 -5.45 -11.45 16.19
N TRP A 361 -4.47 -12.36 16.27
CA TRP A 361 -4.49 -13.49 17.20
C TRP A 361 -4.41 -13.02 18.66
N CYS A 362 -3.56 -12.05 18.98
CA CYS A 362 -3.55 -11.42 20.29
C CYS A 362 -4.88 -10.70 20.57
N GLY A 363 -5.44 -10.06 19.54
CA GLY A 363 -6.71 -9.36 19.58
C GLY A 363 -7.91 -10.25 19.88
N MET A 364 -7.84 -11.55 19.56
CA MET A 364 -8.88 -12.51 19.94
C MET A 364 -9.06 -12.61 21.46
N GLY A 365 -8.02 -12.28 22.25
CA GLY A 365 -8.11 -12.21 23.70
C GLY A 365 -9.03 -11.12 24.27
N ARG A 366 -9.64 -10.27 23.41
CA ARG A 366 -10.68 -9.29 23.81
C ARG A 366 -11.98 -9.96 24.28
N SER A 367 -12.27 -11.18 23.81
CA SER A 367 -13.49 -11.94 24.11
C SER A 367 -13.14 -13.33 24.64
N ASP A 368 -13.76 -13.74 25.75
CA ASP A 368 -13.57 -15.09 26.29
C ASP A 368 -14.17 -16.17 25.37
N GLY A 369 -15.11 -15.81 24.49
CA GLY A 369 -15.67 -16.69 23.46
C GLY A 369 -14.65 -17.10 22.38
N ALA A 370 -13.48 -16.46 22.34
CA ALA A 370 -12.42 -16.75 21.38
C ALA A 370 -11.66 -18.05 21.67
N ALA A 371 -11.74 -18.57 22.90
CA ALA A 371 -11.04 -19.79 23.31
C ALA A 371 -11.25 -20.98 22.35
N ARG A 372 -12.43 -21.04 21.73
CA ARG A 372 -12.83 -22.03 20.71
C ARG A 372 -11.93 -22.05 19.48
N TYR A 373 -11.27 -20.93 19.17
CA TYR A 373 -10.46 -20.77 17.97
C TYR A 373 -8.95 -20.88 18.24
N HIS A 374 -8.51 -20.87 19.50
CA HIS A 374 -7.08 -20.87 19.85
C HIS A 374 -6.34 -22.10 19.34
N CYS A 375 -6.98 -23.27 19.34
CA CYS A 375 -6.37 -24.51 18.84
C CYS A 375 -6.05 -24.46 17.34
N TYR A 376 -6.72 -23.60 16.57
CA TYR A 376 -6.51 -23.48 15.13
C TYR A 376 -5.38 -22.51 14.76
N ILE A 377 -4.99 -21.60 15.65
CA ILE A 377 -3.95 -20.59 15.40
C ILE A 377 -2.64 -21.24 14.96
N LYS A 378 -2.25 -22.36 15.59
CA LYS A 378 -1.01 -23.07 15.25
C LYS A 378 -1.00 -23.58 13.80
N TYR A 379 -2.13 -24.03 13.27
CA TYR A 379 -2.22 -24.49 11.88
C TYR A 379 -2.16 -23.32 10.90
N LEU A 380 -2.78 -22.19 11.23
CA LEU A 380 -2.65 -20.96 10.44
C LEU A 380 -1.20 -20.46 10.44
N ALA A 381 -0.52 -20.49 11.59
CA ALA A 381 0.89 -20.15 11.69
C ALA A 381 1.76 -21.08 10.84
N ILE A 382 1.54 -22.40 10.88
CA ILE A 382 2.25 -23.37 10.03
C ILE A 382 2.01 -23.07 8.55
N ALA A 383 0.78 -22.77 8.14
CA ALA A 383 0.46 -22.44 6.75
C ALA A 383 1.15 -21.15 6.30
N ILE A 384 1.14 -20.10 7.12
CA ILE A 384 1.79 -18.82 6.83
C ILE A 384 3.31 -18.99 6.77
N ILE A 385 3.92 -19.65 7.77
CA ILE A 385 5.38 -19.86 7.83
C ILE A 385 5.83 -20.77 6.70
N GLY A 386 5.12 -21.87 6.42
CA GLY A 386 5.45 -22.77 5.31
C GLY A 386 5.38 -22.06 3.96
N SER A 387 4.33 -21.27 3.73
CA SER A 387 4.21 -20.44 2.52
C SER A 387 5.34 -19.39 2.45
N PHE A 388 5.64 -18.75 3.57
CA PHE A 388 6.75 -17.79 3.65
C PHE A 388 8.09 -18.44 3.29
N LEU A 389 8.39 -19.64 3.79
CA LEU A 389 9.63 -20.36 3.49
C LEU A 389 9.75 -20.71 2.00
N VAL A 390 8.64 -21.12 1.37
CA VAL A 390 8.60 -21.34 -0.10
C VAL A 390 8.89 -20.04 -0.83
N TRP A 391 8.21 -18.95 -0.46
CA TRP A 391 8.44 -17.65 -1.12
C TRP A 391 9.88 -17.17 -0.95
N PHE A 392 10.41 -17.25 0.27
CA PHE A 392 11.76 -16.83 0.63
C PHE A 392 12.85 -17.59 -0.13
N THR A 393 12.55 -18.80 -0.62
CA THR A 393 13.54 -19.63 -1.31
C THR A 393 14.10 -18.90 -2.55
N PRO A 394 15.41 -18.66 -2.62
CA PRO A 394 16.02 -18.04 -3.79
C PRO A 394 16.09 -19.03 -4.96
N HIS A 395 15.91 -18.53 -6.18
CA HIS A 395 16.15 -19.35 -7.37
C HIS A 395 17.65 -19.45 -7.64
N THR A 396 18.35 -18.31 -7.65
CA THR A 396 19.81 -18.22 -7.84
C THR A 396 20.52 -18.02 -6.50
N LEU A 397 21.58 -18.79 -6.25
CA LEU A 397 22.42 -18.67 -5.06
C LEU A 397 23.66 -17.81 -5.36
N VAL A 398 24.10 -17.01 -4.39
CA VAL A 398 25.41 -16.33 -4.44
C VAL A 398 26.42 -17.36 -3.95
N LEU A 399 27.12 -17.96 -4.92
CA LEU A 399 28.08 -19.03 -4.70
C LEU A 399 29.45 -18.55 -5.15
N THR A 400 30.48 -18.95 -4.40
CA THR A 400 31.86 -18.91 -4.87
C THR A 400 32.04 -19.86 -6.06
N ASN A 401 33.12 -19.67 -6.84
CA ASN A 401 33.41 -20.53 -7.98
C ASN A 401 33.58 -22.01 -7.57
N GLU A 402 34.08 -22.27 -6.35
CA GLU A 402 34.22 -23.61 -5.80
C GLU A 402 32.86 -24.24 -5.47
N GLU A 403 31.98 -23.48 -4.79
CA GLU A 403 30.63 -23.93 -4.47
C GLU A 403 29.78 -24.15 -5.73
N LEU A 404 29.92 -23.30 -6.74
CA LEU A 404 29.24 -23.44 -8.04
C LEU A 404 29.63 -24.76 -8.73
N LYS A 405 30.93 -25.09 -8.71
CA LYS A 405 31.45 -26.36 -9.24
C LYS A 405 30.94 -27.55 -8.44
N ALA A 406 30.92 -27.44 -7.11
CA ALA A 406 30.43 -28.49 -6.22
C ALA A 406 28.93 -28.76 -6.39
N LEU A 407 28.12 -27.71 -6.62
CA LEU A 407 26.68 -27.84 -6.88
C LEU A 407 26.36 -28.40 -8.28
N GLY A 408 27.30 -28.31 -9.22
CA GLY A 408 27.07 -28.64 -10.63
C GLY A 408 26.21 -27.61 -11.39
N GLY A 409 26.10 -26.38 -10.86
CA GLY A 409 25.33 -25.30 -11.47
C GLY A 409 24.92 -24.19 -10.48
N PRO A 410 24.26 -23.13 -10.96
CA PRO A 410 23.83 -22.00 -10.12
C PRO A 410 22.58 -22.28 -9.28
N TYR A 411 21.96 -23.47 -9.44
CA TYR A 411 20.68 -23.83 -8.85
C TYR A 411 20.80 -25.06 -7.94
N HIS A 412 20.22 -24.98 -6.75
CA HIS A 412 20.15 -26.14 -5.85
C HIS A 412 19.12 -27.16 -6.35
N LYS A 413 19.50 -28.43 -6.46
CA LYS A 413 18.65 -29.52 -6.99
C LYS A 413 17.24 -29.58 -6.39
N TYR A 414 17.12 -29.41 -5.08
CA TYR A 414 15.84 -29.53 -4.36
C TYR A 414 15.13 -28.19 -4.10
N LEU A 415 15.88 -27.09 -3.99
CA LEU A 415 15.35 -25.79 -3.59
C LEU A 415 15.10 -24.88 -4.80
N GLY A 416 15.86 -25.08 -5.89
CA GLY A 416 15.72 -24.37 -7.15
C GLY A 416 14.28 -24.37 -7.69
N PRO A 417 13.55 -25.52 -7.65
CA PRO A 417 12.13 -25.55 -8.01
C PRO A 417 11.28 -24.62 -7.15
N LEU A 418 11.47 -24.55 -5.83
CA LEU A 418 10.70 -23.65 -4.96
C LEU A 418 11.00 -22.16 -5.21
N GLY A 419 12.18 -21.86 -5.76
CA GLY A 419 12.60 -20.50 -6.08
C GLY A 419 11.92 -19.87 -7.31
N ILE A 420 11.18 -20.64 -8.13
CA ILE A 420 10.54 -20.08 -9.34
C ILE A 420 9.25 -19.31 -9.03
N MET A 421 8.90 -18.37 -9.91
CA MET A 421 7.71 -17.52 -9.74
C MET A 421 6.39 -18.29 -9.51
N PRO A 422 6.07 -19.38 -10.23
CA PRO A 422 4.88 -20.20 -9.95
C PRO A 422 4.78 -20.70 -8.49
N ALA A 423 5.88 -21.16 -7.90
CA ALA A 423 5.90 -21.63 -6.51
C ALA A 423 5.67 -20.48 -5.53
N LYS A 424 6.36 -19.35 -5.74
CA LYS A 424 6.18 -18.13 -4.95
C LYS A 424 4.75 -17.60 -5.04
N ASN A 425 4.15 -17.61 -6.23
CA ASN A 425 2.77 -17.18 -6.44
C ASN A 425 1.75 -18.12 -5.76
N THR A 426 2.01 -19.42 -5.77
CA THR A 426 1.15 -20.38 -5.06
C THR A 426 1.22 -20.13 -3.55
N ALA A 427 2.43 -19.93 -3.03
CA ALA A 427 2.67 -19.67 -1.63
C ALA A 427 2.01 -18.36 -1.15
N VAL A 428 2.10 -17.25 -1.90
CA VAL A 428 1.42 -16.00 -1.52
C VAL A 428 -0.08 -16.19 -1.39
N ASN A 429 -0.69 -16.90 -2.34
CA ASN A 429 -2.13 -17.08 -2.37
C ASN A 429 -2.59 -17.92 -1.17
N ILE A 430 -1.85 -18.97 -0.80
CA ILE A 430 -2.11 -19.76 0.41
C ILE A 430 -1.94 -18.91 1.68
N MET A 431 -0.89 -18.07 1.76
CA MET A 431 -0.66 -17.17 2.89
C MET A 431 -1.79 -16.13 3.04
N ILE A 432 -2.29 -15.60 1.93
CA ILE A 432 -3.46 -14.71 1.88
C ILE A 432 -4.71 -15.43 2.39
N LEU A 433 -4.98 -16.65 1.93
CA LEU A 433 -6.14 -17.44 2.38
C LEU A 433 -6.05 -17.76 3.88
N ALA A 434 -4.88 -18.13 4.40
CA ALA A 434 -4.67 -18.34 5.83
C ALA A 434 -4.95 -17.08 6.64
N THR A 435 -4.54 -15.91 6.13
CA THR A 435 -4.83 -14.61 6.74
C THR A 435 -6.32 -14.27 6.72
N ALA A 436 -7.02 -14.58 5.63
CA ALA A 436 -8.47 -14.41 5.55
C ALA A 436 -9.20 -15.29 6.59
N VAL A 437 -8.74 -16.52 6.83
CA VAL A 437 -9.28 -17.38 7.88
C VAL A 437 -9.03 -16.81 9.28
N SER A 438 -7.86 -16.24 9.55
CA SER A 438 -7.59 -15.52 10.82
C SER A 438 -8.64 -14.43 11.08
N PHE A 439 -9.01 -13.67 10.04
CA PHE A 439 -10.07 -12.66 10.15
C PHE A 439 -11.45 -13.24 10.44
N LEU A 440 -11.81 -14.35 9.79
CA LEU A 440 -13.07 -15.02 10.05
C LEU A 440 -13.13 -15.47 11.51
N PHE A 441 -12.08 -16.11 12.04
CA PHE A 441 -12.03 -16.51 13.44
C PHE A 441 -12.13 -15.33 14.39
N TYR A 442 -11.41 -14.24 14.11
CA TYR A 442 -11.53 -13.00 14.88
C TYR A 442 -12.97 -12.47 14.88
N ARG A 443 -13.63 -12.42 13.72
CA ARG A 443 -15.00 -11.89 13.58
C ARG A 443 -16.04 -12.76 14.28
N ARG A 444 -15.78 -14.07 14.38
CA ARG A 444 -16.62 -15.05 15.08
C ARG A 444 -16.35 -15.11 16.59
N SER A 445 -15.25 -14.54 17.06
CA SER A 445 -14.76 -14.69 18.45
C SER A 445 -15.77 -14.29 19.53
N ASN A 446 -16.62 -13.30 19.28
CA ASN A 446 -17.64 -12.83 20.23
C ASN A 446 -19.07 -13.26 19.87
N ARG A 447 -19.25 -14.09 18.84
CA ARG A 447 -20.58 -14.40 18.28
C ARG A 447 -20.82 -15.92 18.14
N ILE A 448 -22.09 -16.29 18.19
CA ILE A 448 -22.60 -17.61 17.77
C ILE A 448 -23.68 -17.40 16.72
N ALA A 449 -23.54 -18.06 15.58
CA ALA A 449 -24.55 -18.10 14.55
C ALA A 449 -25.81 -18.82 15.05
N THR A 450 -26.97 -18.24 14.76
CA THR A 450 -28.30 -18.71 15.18
C THR A 450 -29.10 -19.34 14.04
N VAL A 451 -28.61 -19.24 12.81
CA VAL A 451 -29.27 -19.81 11.63
C VAL A 451 -29.18 -21.34 11.62
N SER A 452 -30.25 -22.00 11.19
CA SER A 452 -30.34 -23.47 11.15
C SER A 452 -29.32 -24.13 10.22
N TRP A 453 -28.94 -23.45 9.14
CA TRP A 453 -28.03 -23.96 8.11
C TRP A 453 -26.54 -23.69 8.43
N VAL A 454 -26.18 -23.27 9.65
CA VAL A 454 -24.79 -22.93 10.01
C VAL A 454 -23.81 -24.09 9.74
N LYS A 455 -24.23 -25.34 9.98
CA LYS A 455 -23.40 -26.53 9.70
C LYS A 455 -23.13 -26.69 8.21
N ALA A 456 -24.17 -26.57 7.38
CA ALA A 456 -24.05 -26.61 5.94
C ALA A 456 -23.20 -25.45 5.39
N GLY A 457 -23.39 -24.24 5.93
CA GLY A 457 -22.60 -23.06 5.56
C GLY A 457 -21.11 -23.21 5.90
N ASN A 458 -20.79 -23.72 7.09
CA ASN A 458 -19.39 -24.03 7.46
C ASN A 458 -18.80 -25.14 6.58
N ALA A 459 -19.57 -26.18 6.25
CA ALA A 459 -19.13 -27.24 5.35
C ALA A 459 -18.87 -26.71 3.93
N ALA A 460 -19.74 -25.84 3.42
CA ALA A 460 -19.56 -25.18 2.12
C ALA A 460 -18.33 -24.26 2.12
N GLN A 461 -18.08 -23.50 3.19
CA GLN A 461 -16.86 -22.70 3.32
C GLN A 461 -15.61 -23.57 3.37
N LEU A 462 -15.62 -24.67 4.15
CA LEU A 462 -14.50 -25.60 4.18
C LEU A 462 -14.24 -26.20 2.80
N ALA A 463 -15.28 -26.64 2.09
CA ALA A 463 -15.17 -27.15 0.74
C ALA A 463 -14.60 -26.09 -0.22
N LEU A 464 -15.05 -24.83 -0.11
CA LEU A 464 -14.55 -23.72 -0.90
C LEU A 464 -13.05 -23.47 -0.70
N TYR A 465 -12.57 -23.43 0.56
CA TYR A 465 -11.14 -23.27 0.84
C TYR A 465 -10.33 -24.47 0.38
N THR A 466 -10.81 -25.70 0.62
CA THR A 466 -10.10 -26.93 0.22
C THR A 466 -9.99 -27.06 -1.30
N ALA A 467 -11.10 -26.87 -2.03
CA ALA A 467 -11.11 -26.89 -3.49
C ALA A 467 -10.26 -25.74 -4.06
N GLY A 468 -10.34 -24.57 -3.44
CA GLY A 468 -9.50 -23.42 -3.76
C GLY A 468 -8.01 -23.69 -3.64
N ILE A 469 -7.57 -24.23 -2.51
CA ILE A 469 -6.17 -24.60 -2.27
C ILE A 469 -5.74 -25.70 -3.24
N ALA A 470 -6.57 -26.70 -3.49
CA ALA A 470 -6.29 -27.74 -4.49
C ALA A 470 -6.10 -27.13 -5.89
N ASN A 471 -6.95 -26.18 -6.29
CA ASN A 471 -6.82 -25.46 -7.55
C ASN A 471 -5.53 -24.61 -7.60
N LEU A 472 -5.18 -23.90 -6.52
CA LEU A 472 -3.95 -23.13 -6.43
C LEU A 472 -2.71 -24.03 -6.58
N LEU A 473 -2.70 -25.18 -5.90
CA LEU A 473 -1.63 -26.17 -6.02
C LEU A 473 -1.57 -26.77 -7.43
N PHE A 474 -2.71 -27.09 -8.03
CA PHE A 474 -2.76 -27.58 -9.40
C PHE A 474 -2.20 -26.54 -10.38
N LEU A 475 -2.68 -25.30 -10.34
CA LEU A 475 -2.21 -24.21 -11.20
C LEU A 475 -0.72 -23.94 -10.99
N GLY A 476 -0.27 -23.93 -9.73
CA GLY A 476 1.12 -23.73 -9.36
C GLY A 476 2.06 -24.83 -9.83
N ILE A 477 1.66 -26.09 -9.65
CA ILE A 477 2.50 -27.26 -9.94
C ILE A 477 2.43 -27.63 -11.42
N TYR A 478 1.22 -27.84 -11.95
CA TYR A 478 1.02 -28.27 -13.32
C TYR A 478 1.54 -27.23 -14.32
N HIS A 479 1.01 -26.00 -14.27
CA HIS A 479 1.46 -24.95 -15.19
C HIS A 479 2.88 -24.48 -14.85
N GLY A 480 3.27 -24.46 -13.57
CA GLY A 480 4.60 -24.01 -13.18
C GLY A 480 5.76 -24.87 -13.68
N TYR A 481 5.61 -26.20 -13.64
CA TYR A 481 6.71 -27.13 -13.93
C TYR A 481 6.56 -27.91 -15.22
N PHE A 482 5.33 -28.10 -15.72
CA PHE A 482 5.06 -28.99 -16.87
C PHE A 482 4.60 -28.25 -18.13
N THR A 483 4.57 -26.92 -18.13
CA THR A 483 4.18 -26.11 -19.31
C THR A 483 5.25 -25.10 -19.72
N ASN A 484 5.06 -24.43 -20.86
CA ASN A 484 5.98 -23.41 -21.37
C ASN A 484 5.92 -22.10 -20.52
N THR A 485 6.89 -21.21 -20.72
CA THR A 485 6.99 -19.96 -19.96
C THR A 485 5.77 -19.05 -20.08
N VAL A 486 5.10 -19.03 -21.25
CA VAL A 486 3.89 -18.23 -21.47
C VAL A 486 2.77 -18.69 -20.54
N TYR A 487 2.49 -19.99 -20.48
CA TYR A 487 1.48 -20.55 -19.60
C TYR A 487 1.85 -20.41 -18.11
N LYS A 488 3.14 -20.45 -17.75
CA LYS A 488 3.61 -20.19 -16.37
C LYS A 488 3.21 -18.79 -15.90
N VAL A 489 3.44 -17.79 -16.74
CA VAL A 489 3.11 -16.38 -16.43
C VAL A 489 1.59 -16.20 -16.43
N ALA A 490 0.88 -16.77 -17.40
CA ALA A 490 -0.57 -16.65 -17.52
C ALA A 490 -1.33 -17.32 -16.37
N ALA A 491 -0.82 -18.44 -15.83
CA ALA A 491 -1.43 -19.18 -14.72
C ALA A 491 -1.48 -18.39 -13.39
N SER A 492 -0.75 -17.28 -13.29
CA SER A 492 -0.85 -16.38 -12.14
C SER A 492 -2.24 -15.77 -11.99
N ILE A 493 -2.87 -15.34 -13.09
CA ILE A 493 -4.19 -14.68 -13.12
C ILE A 493 -5.28 -15.59 -12.49
N PRO A 494 -5.48 -16.84 -12.94
CA PRO A 494 -6.48 -17.72 -12.33
C PRO A 494 -6.15 -18.08 -10.87
N GLN A 495 -4.87 -18.09 -10.45
CA GLN A 495 -4.52 -18.23 -9.03
C GLN A 495 -5.04 -17.05 -8.21
N VAL A 496 -4.81 -15.81 -8.69
CA VAL A 496 -5.33 -14.59 -8.06
C VAL A 496 -6.85 -14.63 -7.97
N MET A 497 -7.52 -14.91 -9.09
CA MET A 497 -8.98 -14.94 -9.16
C MET A 497 -9.56 -15.98 -8.20
N THR A 498 -8.93 -17.16 -8.11
CA THR A 498 -9.31 -18.20 -7.14
C THR A 498 -9.28 -17.64 -5.72
N THR A 499 -8.19 -17.00 -5.32
CA THR A 499 -8.02 -16.44 -3.97
C THR A 499 -9.04 -15.34 -3.67
N LEU A 500 -9.23 -14.38 -4.58
CA LEU A 500 -10.18 -13.28 -4.40
C LEU A 500 -11.62 -13.79 -4.34
N ILE A 501 -12.01 -14.72 -5.21
CA ILE A 501 -13.34 -15.34 -5.20
C ILE A 501 -13.59 -16.05 -3.88
N ILE A 502 -12.63 -16.85 -3.38
CA ILE A 502 -12.75 -17.53 -2.09
C ILE A 502 -12.98 -16.53 -0.97
N ILE A 503 -12.19 -15.46 -0.92
CA ILE A 503 -12.31 -14.42 0.12
C ILE A 503 -13.69 -13.77 0.07
N VAL A 504 -14.12 -13.30 -1.10
CA VAL A 504 -15.40 -12.60 -1.28
C VAL A 504 -16.58 -13.50 -0.96
N VAL A 505 -16.61 -14.71 -1.53
CA VAL A 505 -17.68 -15.69 -1.29
C VAL A 505 -17.68 -16.13 0.17
N SER A 506 -16.51 -16.40 0.77
CA SER A 506 -16.41 -16.81 2.17
C SER A 506 -16.88 -15.71 3.13
N ILE A 507 -16.45 -14.46 2.91
CA ILE A 507 -16.90 -13.30 3.72
C ILE A 507 -18.41 -13.11 3.58
N THR A 508 -18.96 -13.30 2.39
CA THR A 508 -20.40 -13.18 2.11
C THR A 508 -21.18 -14.27 2.84
N LEU A 509 -20.77 -15.54 2.70
CA LEU A 509 -21.36 -16.68 3.42
C LEU A 509 -21.30 -16.46 4.93
N ASP A 510 -20.15 -16.05 5.47
CA ASP A 510 -20.00 -15.77 6.90
C ASP A 510 -20.94 -14.65 7.36
N SER A 511 -21.06 -13.57 6.57
CA SER A 511 -21.97 -12.47 6.89
C SER A 511 -23.44 -12.90 6.91
N LEU A 512 -23.83 -13.82 6.02
CA LEU A 512 -25.18 -14.40 5.98
C LEU A 512 -25.42 -15.35 7.15
N MET A 513 -24.44 -16.20 7.49
CA MET A 513 -24.53 -17.15 8.60
C MET A 513 -24.64 -16.47 9.96
N TYR A 514 -23.94 -15.34 10.14
CA TYR A 514 -23.94 -14.58 11.38
C TYR A 514 -25.00 -13.47 11.42
N ARG A 515 -25.94 -13.47 10.47
CA ARG A 515 -27.08 -12.55 10.49
C ARG A 515 -27.99 -12.88 11.68
N GLY A 516 -28.10 -11.94 12.62
CA GLY A 516 -28.85 -12.17 13.87
C GLY A 516 -28.12 -13.07 14.87
N ALA A 517 -26.80 -13.20 14.76
CA ALA A 517 -25.98 -13.97 15.69
C ALA A 517 -26.14 -13.47 17.15
N ARG A 518 -26.07 -14.42 18.09
CA ARG A 518 -26.09 -14.15 19.53
C ARG A 518 -24.68 -13.77 19.99
N GLU A 519 -24.56 -12.72 20.78
CA GLU A 519 -23.31 -12.35 21.45
C GLU A 519 -23.06 -13.31 22.63
N VAL A 520 -21.87 -13.89 22.68
CA VAL A 520 -21.51 -14.95 23.65
C VAL A 520 -20.71 -14.39 24.81
N ALA A 521 -19.87 -13.40 24.52
CA ALA A 521 -19.05 -12.69 25.48
C ALA A 521 -18.80 -11.28 24.92
N PRO A 522 -18.83 -10.24 25.77
CA PRO A 522 -18.58 -8.88 25.33
C PRO A 522 -17.12 -8.72 24.88
N LEU A 523 -16.90 -7.81 23.93
CA LEU A 523 -15.56 -7.36 23.56
C LEU A 523 -15.04 -6.36 24.58
N ASN A 524 -13.98 -6.73 25.29
CA ASN A 524 -13.31 -5.87 26.26
C ASN A 524 -12.13 -5.17 25.59
N TRP A 525 -12.37 -3.98 25.04
CA TRP A 525 -11.34 -3.12 24.46
C TRP A 525 -10.34 -2.69 25.55
N GLY A 526 -9.05 -2.68 25.22
CA GLY A 526 -7.96 -2.37 26.15
C GLY A 526 -7.29 -3.60 26.78
N ARG A 527 -7.92 -4.79 26.67
CA ARG A 527 -7.43 -6.07 27.23
C ARG A 527 -6.28 -6.70 26.43
N VAL A 528 -6.02 -6.22 25.22
CA VAL A 528 -4.96 -6.77 24.37
C VAL A 528 -3.58 -6.60 25.03
N PRO A 529 -2.70 -7.62 24.97
CA PRO A 529 -1.38 -7.54 25.57
C PRO A 529 -0.48 -6.52 24.85
N ASN A 530 0.44 -5.88 25.58
CA ASN A 530 1.37 -4.88 25.04
C ASN A 530 2.17 -5.41 23.82
N ARG A 531 2.49 -6.71 23.79
CA ARG A 531 3.21 -7.35 22.67
C ARG A 531 2.49 -7.24 21.32
N ALA A 532 1.16 -7.10 21.31
CA ALA A 532 0.43 -6.87 20.07
C ALA A 532 0.77 -5.50 19.46
N GLN A 533 1.04 -4.50 20.29
CA GLN A 533 1.36 -3.14 19.84
C GLN A 533 2.72 -3.09 19.13
N TYR A 534 3.68 -3.91 19.56
CA TYR A 534 4.95 -4.08 18.84
C TYR A 534 4.76 -4.64 17.44
N ALA A 535 3.73 -5.46 17.20
CA ALA A 535 3.42 -5.93 15.86
C ALA A 535 2.87 -4.81 14.95
N LEU A 536 2.14 -3.84 15.50
CA LEU A 536 1.71 -2.67 14.72
C LEU A 536 2.88 -1.74 14.37
N PHE A 537 3.84 -1.54 15.28
CA PHE A 537 5.08 -0.84 14.96
C PHE A 537 5.90 -1.58 13.90
N LEU A 538 6.04 -2.90 14.05
CA LEU A 538 6.76 -3.72 13.08
C LEU A 538 6.11 -3.64 11.69
N LEU A 539 4.77 -3.63 11.62
CA LEU A 539 4.03 -3.45 10.37
C LEU A 539 4.39 -2.11 9.69
N ALA A 540 4.38 -1.00 10.43
CA ALA A 540 4.72 0.32 9.91
C ALA A 540 6.17 0.42 9.42
N VAL A 541 7.13 -0.11 10.19
CA VAL A 541 8.55 -0.08 9.84
C VAL A 541 8.83 -0.96 8.64
N ALA A 542 8.30 -2.19 8.61
CA ALA A 542 8.49 -3.12 7.51
C ALA A 542 7.93 -2.57 6.19
N PHE A 543 6.75 -1.94 6.23
CA PHE A 543 6.17 -1.30 5.04
C PHE A 543 7.02 -0.12 4.55
N THR A 544 7.51 0.73 5.46
CA THR A 544 8.35 1.89 5.11
C THR A 544 9.63 1.44 4.41
N TRP A 545 10.31 0.45 5.00
CA TRP A 545 11.54 -0.10 4.42
C TRP A 545 11.27 -0.82 3.10
N LEU A 546 10.18 -1.59 2.99
CA LEU A 546 9.75 -2.24 1.75
C LEU A 546 9.52 -1.22 0.62
N MET A 547 8.79 -0.13 0.90
CA MET A 547 8.53 0.92 -0.10
C MET A 547 9.81 1.59 -0.56
N GLY A 548 10.77 1.83 0.35
CA GLY A 548 12.07 2.41 -0.02
C GLY A 548 12.92 1.49 -0.90
N LEU A 549 12.99 0.20 -0.56
CA LEU A 549 13.72 -0.79 -1.38
C LEU A 549 13.08 -0.98 -2.76
N MET A 550 11.76 -1.04 -2.84
CA MET A 550 11.07 -1.19 -4.13
C MET A 550 11.13 0.08 -4.98
N GLY A 551 11.16 1.26 -4.35
CA GLY A 551 11.46 2.52 -5.03
C GLY A 551 12.85 2.50 -5.67
N TYR A 552 13.85 2.01 -4.92
CA TYR A 552 15.21 1.82 -5.43
C TYR A 552 15.27 0.87 -6.63
N ILE A 553 14.64 -0.31 -6.55
CA ILE A 553 14.60 -1.26 -7.69
C ILE A 553 14.10 -0.57 -8.96
N ARG A 554 12.96 0.13 -8.88
CA ARG A 554 12.38 0.80 -10.05
C ARG A 554 13.31 1.88 -10.62
N SER A 555 14.02 2.61 -9.76
CA SER A 555 15.04 3.55 -10.24
C SER A 555 16.26 2.83 -10.82
N GLY A 556 16.68 1.71 -10.24
CA GLY A 556 17.89 0.97 -10.58
C GLY A 556 17.79 0.22 -11.91
N ILE A 557 16.60 -0.23 -12.31
CA ILE A 557 16.40 -0.90 -13.61
C ILE A 557 16.60 0.02 -14.82
N ARG A 558 16.62 1.34 -14.62
CA ARG A 558 17.03 2.31 -15.66
C ARG A 558 18.55 2.41 -15.84
N GLN A 559 19.33 1.76 -14.97
CA GLN A 559 20.79 1.70 -15.07
C GLN A 559 21.44 3.10 -15.15
N HIS A 560 21.96 3.47 -16.32
CA HIS A 560 22.68 4.71 -16.60
C HIS A 560 21.81 5.74 -17.35
N TRP A 561 20.49 5.66 -17.20
CA TRP A 561 19.53 6.52 -17.87
C TRP A 561 18.70 7.31 -16.87
N HIS A 562 18.54 8.61 -17.14
CA HIS A 562 17.49 9.41 -16.52
C HIS A 562 16.13 9.02 -17.09
N VAL A 563 16.07 8.92 -18.43
CA VAL A 563 14.93 8.40 -19.21
C VAL A 563 15.43 7.24 -20.07
N THR A 564 14.90 6.03 -19.86
CA THR A 564 15.37 4.79 -20.51
C THR A 564 15.52 4.98 -22.02
N ASP A 565 16.71 4.68 -22.55
CA ASP A 565 17.07 4.74 -23.98
C ASP A 565 16.89 6.11 -24.68
N VAL A 566 16.64 7.18 -23.93
CA VAL A 566 16.39 8.53 -24.48
C VAL A 566 17.33 9.58 -23.88
N PHE A 567 17.43 9.65 -22.55
CA PHE A 567 18.25 10.64 -21.86
C PHE A 567 19.24 9.96 -20.91
N ARG A 568 20.50 9.87 -21.34
CA ARG A 568 21.59 9.23 -20.61
C ARG A 568 21.99 10.04 -19.36
N ASP A 569 22.17 9.35 -18.25
CA ASP A 569 22.77 9.89 -17.04
C ASP A 569 24.29 9.81 -17.16
N ALA A 570 24.93 10.97 -17.38
CA ALA A 570 26.38 11.11 -17.45
C ALA A 570 26.96 11.73 -16.17
N SER A 571 26.16 11.82 -15.10
CA SER A 571 26.64 12.34 -13.82
C SER A 571 27.74 11.44 -13.24
N PRO A 572 28.68 11.99 -12.45
CA PRO A 572 29.68 11.18 -11.74
C PRO A 572 29.07 10.10 -10.83
N ASP A 573 27.82 10.30 -10.40
CA ASP A 573 27.06 9.41 -9.51
C ASP A 573 26.17 8.40 -10.27
N ALA A 574 26.31 8.27 -11.60
CA ALA A 574 25.49 7.43 -12.47
C ALA A 574 25.87 5.92 -12.44
N TYR A 575 25.94 5.32 -11.25
CA TYR A 575 26.23 3.88 -11.07
C TYR A 575 25.11 3.13 -10.34
N THR A 576 24.95 1.83 -10.52
CA THR A 576 23.99 1.05 -9.73
C THR A 576 24.58 0.74 -8.37
N PRO A 577 24.03 1.25 -7.25
CA PRO A 577 24.55 0.95 -5.92
C PRO A 577 24.53 -0.55 -5.58
N THR A 578 25.48 -0.98 -4.75
CA THR A 578 25.46 -2.33 -4.19
C THR A 578 24.27 -2.51 -3.26
N LEU A 579 23.88 -3.78 -3.03
CA LEU A 579 22.75 -4.13 -2.17
C LEU A 579 22.89 -3.55 -0.76
N GLY A 580 24.08 -3.70 -0.16
CA GLY A 580 24.37 -3.18 1.18
C GLY A 580 24.31 -1.66 1.24
N TYR A 581 24.85 -0.97 0.22
CA TYR A 581 24.77 0.48 0.14
C TYR A 581 23.32 0.96 0.04
N ALA A 582 22.54 0.37 -0.87
CA ALA A 582 21.15 0.74 -1.05
C ALA A 582 20.32 0.48 0.22
N ALA A 583 20.51 -0.68 0.87
CA ALA A 583 19.86 -1.01 2.12
C ALA A 583 20.21 -0.02 3.24
N ASN A 584 21.46 0.45 3.32
CA ASN A 584 21.88 1.45 4.29
C ASN A 584 21.20 2.80 4.06
N VAL A 585 21.18 3.30 2.81
CA VAL A 585 20.51 4.56 2.46
C VAL A 585 19.02 4.49 2.80
N VAL A 586 18.34 3.41 2.41
CA VAL A 586 16.92 3.21 2.76
C VAL A 586 16.72 3.12 4.27
N SER A 587 17.62 2.47 5.01
CA SER A 587 17.51 2.36 6.47
C SER A 587 17.67 3.71 7.17
N VAL A 588 18.64 4.52 6.73
CA VAL A 588 18.81 5.90 7.22
C VAL A 588 17.55 6.72 6.93
N GLY A 589 17.02 6.63 5.70
CA GLY A 589 15.76 7.26 5.33
C GLY A 589 14.60 6.81 6.22
N THR A 590 14.44 5.51 6.45
CA THR A 590 13.39 4.95 7.29
C THR A 590 13.49 5.46 8.72
N ILE A 591 14.70 5.50 9.30
CA ILE A 591 14.91 6.03 10.65
C ILE A 591 14.54 7.51 10.70
N ALA A 592 15.01 8.32 9.75
CA ALA A 592 14.67 9.73 9.66
C ALA A 592 13.16 9.94 9.54
N PHE A 593 12.49 9.17 8.68
CA PHE A 593 11.04 9.20 8.55
C PHE A 593 10.33 8.83 9.85
N MET A 594 10.75 7.77 10.54
CA MET A 594 10.13 7.35 11.81
C MET A 594 10.29 8.41 12.90
N VAL A 595 11.46 9.07 12.97
CA VAL A 595 11.68 10.22 13.87
C VAL A 595 10.73 11.36 13.54
N LEU A 596 10.57 11.71 12.26
CA LEU A 596 9.63 12.75 11.83
C LEU A 596 8.17 12.38 12.12
N VAL A 597 7.78 11.11 11.96
CA VAL A 597 6.45 10.62 12.31
C VAL A 597 6.19 10.71 13.82
N ILE A 598 7.15 10.31 14.65
CA ILE A 598 7.06 10.47 16.11
C ILE A 598 6.93 11.95 16.47
N PHE A 599 7.70 12.83 15.81
CA PHE A 599 7.58 14.28 15.98
C PHE A 599 6.19 14.80 15.61
N VAL A 600 5.60 14.34 14.49
CA VAL A 600 4.22 14.67 14.10
C VAL A 600 3.22 14.21 15.15
N PHE A 601 3.35 12.98 15.65
CA PHE A 601 2.49 12.44 16.70
C PHE A 601 2.58 13.28 17.97
N TRP A 602 3.79 13.65 18.40
CA TRP A 602 4.01 14.54 19.53
C TRP A 602 3.39 15.93 19.31
N LEU A 603 3.62 16.55 18.16
CA LEU A 603 3.09 17.90 17.84
C LEU A 603 1.55 17.92 17.83
N SER A 604 0.93 16.85 17.32
CA SER A 604 -0.52 16.67 17.36
C SER A 604 -1.09 16.60 18.79
N GLN A 605 -0.29 16.17 19.77
CA GLN A 605 -0.69 16.16 21.18
C GLN A 605 -0.58 17.55 21.80
N VAL A 606 0.52 18.27 21.53
CA VAL A 606 0.76 19.61 22.07
C VAL A 606 -0.35 20.58 21.64
N SER A 607 -0.73 20.56 20.36
CA SER A 607 -1.83 21.40 19.85
C SER A 607 -3.20 21.14 20.53
N GLY A 608 -3.37 20.01 21.22
CA GLY A 608 -4.58 19.70 21.97
C GLY A 608 -4.57 20.18 23.43
N ARG A 609 -3.40 20.54 23.98
CA ARG A 609 -3.28 21.01 25.36
C ARG A 609 -3.58 22.50 25.41
N ARG A 610 -4.71 22.90 26.01
CA ARG A 610 -4.99 24.29 26.33
C ARG A 610 -4.21 24.66 27.58
N THR A 611 -3.13 25.42 27.44
CA THR A 611 -2.48 26.08 28.59
C THR A 611 -3.42 27.19 29.07
N PRO A 612 -3.68 27.30 30.39
CA PRO A 612 -4.42 28.45 30.95
C PRO A 612 -3.78 29.76 30.45
N SER A 613 -4.61 30.73 30.09
CA SER A 613 -4.18 32.00 29.48
C SER A 613 -3.56 32.99 30.46
N GLU A 614 -3.19 32.55 31.67
CA GLU A 614 -2.30 33.30 32.56
C GLU A 614 -0.89 33.31 31.94
N GLY A 615 -0.78 33.99 30.79
CA GLY A 615 0.49 34.26 30.15
C GLY A 615 1.29 35.26 30.96
N PHE A 616 2.42 35.70 30.39
CA PHE A 616 3.37 36.68 30.95
C PHE A 616 2.79 38.11 31.14
N TRP A 617 1.46 38.25 31.19
CA TRP A 617 0.75 39.50 31.30
C TRP A 617 0.38 39.71 32.76
N LYS A 618 0.65 40.92 33.29
CA LYS A 618 0.18 41.28 34.62
C LYS A 618 -1.34 41.15 34.64
N GLY A 619 -1.86 40.33 35.56
CA GLY A 619 -3.30 40.24 35.79
C GLY A 619 -3.87 41.65 35.94
N ALA A 620 -5.00 41.90 35.30
CA ALA A 620 -5.69 43.17 35.46
C ALA A 620 -5.98 43.35 36.96
N ALA A 621 -5.31 44.33 37.57
CA ALA A 621 -5.76 44.86 38.84
C ALA A 621 -6.98 45.75 38.52
N GLY A 622 -8.17 45.30 38.93
CA GLY A 622 -9.43 46.02 38.74
C GLY A 622 -10.60 45.07 38.62
#